data_AF-A0A353M3P8-F1
#
_entry.id   AF-A0A353M3P8-F1
#
_cell.length_a   1.000
_cell.length_b   1.000
_cell.length_c   1.000
_cell.angle_alpha   90.00
_cell.angle_beta   90.00
_cell.angle_gamma   90.00
#
_symmetry.space_group_name_H-M   'P 1'
#
loop_
_entity.id
_entity.type
_entity.pdbx_description
1 polymer ?
#
loop_
_entity_poly.entity_id
_entity_poly.type
_entity_poly.pdbx_seq_one_letter_code
_entity_poly.pdbx_strand_id
1 'polypeptide(L)' 'MSLVATAITKRFRDVTAVDNLSFSVAEGSLFGFLGPNGAGKTTTMR' A
#
# COMPACT_ATOMS: atom_id res chain seq x y z
N MET A 1 12.10 14.28 -6.48
CA MET A 1 10.73 13.89 -6.87
C MET A 1 10.30 12.70 -6.02
N SER A 2 9.22 12.81 -5.24
CA SER A 2 8.75 11.73 -4.36
C SER A 2 7.49 11.07 -4.91
N LEU A 3 7.33 9.77 -4.64
CA LEU A 3 6.07 9.06 -4.87
C LEU A 3 5.19 9.21 -3.63
N VAL A 4 3.91 9.55 -3.81
CA VAL A 4 2.96 9.76 -2.71
C VAL A 4 1.69 8.97 -2.97
N ALA A 5 1.24 8.23 -1.97
CA ALA A 5 -0.07 7.59 -1.91
C ALA A 5 -0.81 8.16 -0.69
N THR A 6 -2.07 8.54 -0.88
CA THR A 6 -2.87 9.18 0.18
C THR A 6 -4.23 8.51 0.30
N ALA A 7 -4.57 8.11 1.51
CA ALA A 7 -5.86 7.54 1.89
C ALA A 7 -6.36 6.41 0.96
N ILE A 8 -5.45 5.57 0.46
CA ILE A 8 -5.79 4.50 -0.47
C ILE A 8 -6.57 3.41 0.26
N THR A 9 -7.75 3.10 -0.26
CA THR A 9 -8.60 2.01 0.22
C THR A 9 -8.89 1.07 -0.94
N LYS A 10 -8.72 -0.24 -0.74
CA LYS A 10 -9.05 -1.26 -1.73
C LYS A 10 -9.93 -2.33 -1.10
N ARG A 11 -11.11 -2.52 -1.69
CA ARG A 11 -12.09 -3.53 -1.29
C ARG A 11 -12.29 -4.57 -2.39
N PHE A 12 -12.47 -5.82 -1.98
CA PHE A 12 -12.88 -6.94 -2.81
C PHE A 12 -14.10 -7.59 -2.19
N ARG A 13 -15.28 -7.39 -2.80
CA ARG A 13 -16.56 -7.80 -2.20
C ARG A 13 -16.64 -7.31 -0.76
N ASP A 14 -16.77 -8.21 0.20
CA ASP A 14 -16.92 -7.93 1.63
C ASP A 14 -15.58 -7.73 2.36
N VAL A 15 -14.44 -7.89 1.68
CA VAL A 15 -13.11 -7.78 2.28
C VAL A 15 -12.49 -6.42 1.97
N THR A 16 -12.15 -5.67 3.01
CA THR A 16 -11.27 -4.49 2.88
C THR A 16 -9.82 -4.95 2.96
N ALA A 17 -9.15 -5.04 1.81
CA ALA A 17 -7.79 -5.56 1.69
C ALA A 17 -6.70 -4.50 1.95
N VAL A 18 -7.04 -3.23 1.73
CA VAL A 18 -6.24 -2.06 2.14
C VAL A 18 -7.22 -1.04 2.68
N ASP A 19 -6.96 -0.50 3.86
CA ASP A 19 -7.82 0.48 4.53
C ASP A 19 -7.06 1.76 4.83
N ASN A 20 -7.46 2.86 4.20
CA ASN A 20 -6.94 4.21 4.42
C ASN A 20 -5.40 4.34 4.47
N LEU A 21 -4.69 3.65 3.57
CA LEU A 21 -3.23 3.62 3.56
C LEU A 21 -2.64 4.91 2.95
N SER A 22 -1.74 5.56 3.68
CA SER A 22 -0.96 6.72 3.21
C SER A 22 0.53 6.50 3.42
N PHE A 23 1.34 6.77 2.41
CA PHE A 23 2.79 6.73 2.50
C PHE A 23 3.45 7.60 1.43
N SER A 24 4.72 7.94 1.64
CA SER A 24 5.57 8.61 0.67
C SER A 24 6.91 7.91 0.54
N VAL A 25 7.42 7.79 -0.69
CA VAL A 25 8.73 7.21 -0.98
C VAL A 25 9.61 8.31 -1.55
N ALA A 26 10.76 8.53 -0.90
CA ALA A 26 11.74 9.52 -1.34
C ALA A 26 12.51 9.03 -2.57
N GLU A 27 12.94 9.96 -3.41
CA GLU A 27 13.80 9.64 -4.56
C GLU A 27 15.10 8.98 -4.09
N GLY A 28 15.59 7.99 -4.84
CA GLY A 28 16.82 7.28 -4.52
C GLY A 28 16.73 6.35 -3.31
N SER A 29 15.54 6.14 -2.73
CA SER A 29 15.33 5.20 -1.62
C SER A 29 14.81 3.84 -2.09
N LEU A 30 15.18 2.78 -1.36
CA LEU A 30 14.59 1.46 -1.51
C LEU A 30 13.45 1.29 -0.51
N PHE A 31 12.26 0.98 -1.01
CA PHE A 31 11.07 0.77 -0.21
C PHE A 31 10.49 -0.62 -0.46
N GLY A 32 9.99 -1.28 0.60
CA GLY A 32 9.37 -2.59 0.51
C GLY A 32 8.29 -2.78 1.56
N PHE A 33 7.22 -3.49 1.19
CA PHE A 33 6.17 -3.89 2.12
C PHE A 33 6.53 -5.22 2.79
N LEU A 34 6.47 -5.27 4.13
CA LEU A 34 6.70 -6.47 4.92
C LEU A 34 5.45 -6.83 5.74
N GLY A 35 5.17 -8.12 5.87
CA GLY A 35 4.04 -8.62 6.65
C GLY A 35 3.58 -10.01 6.20
N PRO A 36 2.70 -10.66 6.95
CA PRO A 36 2.21 -12.02 6.64
C PRO A 36 1.39 -12.07 5.34
N ASN A 37 1.08 -13.29 4.87
CA ASN A 37 0.16 -13.47 3.75
C ASN A 37 -1.22 -12.89 4.07
N GLY A 38 -1.83 -12.22 3.09
CA GLY A 38 -3.10 -11.52 3.28
C GLY A 38 -3.00 -10.10 3.83
N ALA A 39 -1.82 -9.62 4.26
CA ALA A 39 -1.63 -8.27 4.83
C ALA A 39 -1.76 -7.09 3.82
N GLY A 40 -2.29 -7.31 2.63
CA GLY A 40 -2.51 -6.24 1.64
C GLY A 40 -1.30 -5.84 0.79
N LYS A 41 -0.10 -6.40 1.00
CA LYS A 41 1.16 -6.02 0.28
C LYS A 41 1.02 -5.95 -1.25
N THR A 42 0.68 -7.07 -1.89
CA THR A 42 0.50 -7.14 -3.35
C THR A 42 -0.72 -6.34 -3.81
N THR A 43 -1.74 -6.21 -2.96
CA THR A 43 -2.91 -5.36 -3.24
C THR A 43 -2.53 -3.89 -3.30
N THR A 44 -1.63 -3.43 -2.44
CA THR A 44 -1.11 -2.05 -2.45
C THR A 44 -0.21 -1.76 -3.66
N MET A 45 0.48 -2.78 -4.19
CA MET A 45 1.39 -2.61 -5.34
C MET A 45 0.71 -2.63 -6.71
N ARG A 46 -0.56 -3.00 -6.80
CA ARG A 46 -1.33 -3.08 -8.05
C ARG A 46 -2.27 -1.89 -8.19
#